data_AF-A0A762M775-F1
#
_entry.id   AF-A0A762M775-F1
#
_cell.length_a   1.000
_cell.length_b   1.000
_cell.length_c   1.000
_cell.angle_alpha   90.00
_cell.angle_beta   90.00
_cell.angle_gamma   90.00
#
_symmetry.space_group_name_H-M   'P 1'
#
loop_
_entity.id
_entity.type
_entity.pdbx_description
1 polymer ?
#
loop_
_entity_poly.entity_id
_entity_poly.type
_entity_poly.pdbx_seq_one_letter_code
_entity_poly.pdbx_strand_id
1 'polypeptide(L)'
;LGADDLRILQGLVAMAGPNGLVLGPEPKTEGGRQLRLFLEPKWEAVTADAMVVKGSYRALAKEIGAEVDSGGALKHIQDCIERLWKVSIIAQNGRKRQGFRLLSEYASDEADGRLYVALNPLIAQAVMGGGQHVRISMDEVRALDSETARLLHQRLCGWIDPGKTGKASIDTLCGYVWPSEASGSTMRKRRQRVREALPELVALGWTVTEFAAGKYDITRPKAAG
;
A
#
# COMPACT_ATOMS: atom_id res chain seq x y z
N LEU A 1 6.25 -3.92 -9.10
CA LEU A 1 5.78 -2.83 -8.24
C LEU A 1 6.94 -2.42 -7.33
N GLY A 2 7.09 -1.12 -7.06
CA GLY A 2 8.11 -0.55 -6.19
C GLY A 2 7.52 0.24 -5.02
N ALA A 3 8.38 0.99 -4.32
CA ALA A 3 8.00 1.82 -3.18
C ALA A 3 6.99 2.93 -3.57
N ASP A 4 7.10 3.48 -4.78
CA ASP A 4 6.18 4.49 -5.29
C ASP A 4 4.78 3.93 -5.51
N ASP A 5 4.65 2.77 -6.15
CA ASP A 5 3.36 2.12 -6.36
C ASP A 5 2.66 1.82 -5.02
N LEU A 6 3.45 1.40 -4.02
CA LEU A 6 2.95 1.20 -2.66
C LEU A 6 2.43 2.51 -2.04
N ARG A 7 3.19 3.61 -2.17
CA ARG A 7 2.80 4.92 -1.65
C ARG A 7 1.51 5.41 -2.28
N ILE A 8 1.35 5.21 -3.60
CA ILE A 8 0.10 5.50 -4.32
C ILE A 8 -1.06 4.66 -3.79
N LEU A 9 -0.86 3.35 -3.61
CA LEU A 9 -1.90 2.49 -3.07
C LEU A 9 -2.31 2.92 -1.65
N GLN A 10 -1.34 3.24 -0.78
CA GLN A 10 -1.61 3.74 0.57
C GLN A 10 -2.42 5.05 0.55
N GLY A 11 -2.06 6.00 -0.33
CA GLY A 11 -2.81 7.24 -0.50
C GLY A 11 -4.25 7.01 -0.96
N LEU A 12 -4.46 6.11 -1.93
CA LEU A 12 -5.80 5.73 -2.37
C LEU A 12 -6.63 5.11 -1.23
N VAL A 13 -6.03 4.22 -0.44
CA VAL A 13 -6.68 3.61 0.73
C VAL A 13 -7.02 4.66 1.79
N ALA A 14 -6.11 5.61 2.06
CA ALA A 14 -6.33 6.71 3.00
C ALA A 14 -7.49 7.60 2.56
N MET A 15 -7.57 7.95 1.27
CA MET A 15 -8.68 8.72 0.70
C MET A 15 -10.02 7.97 0.75
N ALA A 16 -9.98 6.64 0.70
CA ALA A 16 -11.17 5.80 0.71
C ALA A 16 -11.87 5.76 2.07
N GLY A 17 -11.16 6.01 3.17
CA GLY A 17 -11.79 6.10 4.50
C GLY A 17 -12.85 7.22 4.60
N PRO A 18 -12.47 8.50 4.45
CA PRO A 18 -13.40 9.62 4.61
C PRO A 18 -14.34 9.82 3.42
N ASN A 19 -13.90 9.48 2.20
CA ASN A 19 -14.62 9.81 0.95
C ASN A 19 -15.00 8.58 0.11
N GLY A 20 -14.79 7.37 0.63
CA GLY A 20 -15.09 6.13 -0.08
C GLY A 20 -16.59 5.91 -0.24
N LEU A 21 -16.98 5.44 -1.42
CA LEU A 21 -18.33 5.02 -1.72
C LEU A 21 -18.36 3.50 -1.86
N VAL A 22 -19.29 2.83 -1.20
CA VAL A 22 -19.45 1.38 -1.35
C VAL A 22 -19.90 1.07 -2.78
N LEU A 23 -19.18 0.16 -3.43
CA LEU A 23 -19.49 -0.38 -4.75
C LEU A 23 -19.98 -1.81 -4.61
N GLY A 24 -21.29 -1.94 -4.47
CA GLY A 24 -21.97 -3.23 -4.37
C GLY A 24 -21.86 -4.09 -5.64
N PRO A 25 -22.38 -5.33 -5.58
CA PRO A 25 -22.30 -6.28 -6.69
C PRO A 25 -23.08 -5.86 -7.94
N GLU A 26 -24.15 -5.07 -7.76
CA GLU A 26 -25.01 -4.56 -8.83
C GLU A 26 -25.12 -3.03 -8.76
N PRO A 27 -24.11 -2.28 -9.25
CA PRO A 27 -24.12 -0.82 -9.18
C PRO A 27 -25.22 -0.20 -10.07
N LYS A 28 -25.90 0.81 -9.53
CA LYS A 28 -27.01 1.48 -10.25
C LYS A 28 -26.52 2.43 -11.35
N THR A 29 -25.39 3.09 -11.13
CA THR A 29 -24.82 4.08 -12.05
C THR A 29 -23.95 3.43 -13.12
N GLU A 30 -23.87 4.05 -14.30
CA GLU A 30 -23.04 3.54 -15.41
C GLU A 30 -21.57 3.45 -15.02
N GLY A 31 -21.00 4.53 -14.46
CA GLY A 31 -19.62 4.52 -13.97
C GLY A 31 -19.36 3.44 -12.91
N GLY A 32 -20.34 3.16 -12.04
CA GLY A 32 -20.25 2.08 -11.06
C GLY A 32 -20.20 0.70 -11.73
N ARG A 33 -21.07 0.46 -12.72
CA ARG A 33 -21.07 -0.80 -13.49
C ARG A 33 -19.75 -1.00 -14.22
N GLN A 34 -19.23 0.05 -14.85
CA GLN A 34 -17.95 0.00 -15.55
C GLN A 34 -16.79 -0.31 -14.61
N LEU A 35 -16.71 0.37 -13.46
CA LEU A 35 -15.70 0.10 -12.44
C LEU A 35 -15.77 -1.34 -11.92
N ARG A 36 -17.00 -1.85 -11.71
CA ARG A 36 -17.25 -3.23 -11.27
C ARG A 36 -16.79 -4.25 -12.31
N LEU A 37 -17.08 -4.00 -13.59
CA LEU A 37 -16.62 -4.84 -14.70
C LEU A 37 -15.09 -4.87 -14.77
N PHE A 38 -14.43 -3.71 -14.64
CA PHE A 38 -12.97 -3.62 -14.67
C PHE A 38 -12.27 -4.22 -13.45
N LEU A 39 -12.97 -4.40 -12.31
CA LEU A 39 -12.43 -5.18 -11.19
C LEU A 39 -12.36 -6.68 -11.50
N GLU A 40 -13.09 -7.14 -12.51
CA GLU A 40 -13.16 -8.54 -12.94
C GLU A 40 -13.33 -9.53 -11.76
N PRO A 41 -14.33 -9.34 -10.88
CA PRO A 41 -14.50 -10.19 -9.72
C PRO A 41 -14.83 -11.64 -10.12
N LYS A 42 -14.22 -12.60 -9.42
CA LYS A 42 -14.37 -14.05 -9.65
C LYS A 42 -14.70 -14.77 -8.34
N TRP A 43 -15.46 -15.85 -8.47
CA TRP A 43 -15.88 -16.72 -7.35
C TRP A 43 -16.57 -15.93 -6.23
N GLU A 44 -16.16 -16.07 -4.98
CA GLU A 44 -16.82 -15.36 -3.86
C GLU A 44 -16.68 -13.84 -3.93
N ALA A 45 -15.80 -13.29 -4.78
CA ALA A 45 -15.70 -11.86 -4.95
C ALA A 45 -16.86 -11.26 -5.77
N VAL A 46 -17.62 -12.07 -6.51
CA VAL A 46 -18.73 -11.60 -7.37
C VAL A 46 -19.81 -10.91 -6.55
N THR A 47 -20.06 -11.38 -5.33
CA THR A 47 -21.07 -10.83 -4.43
C THR A 47 -20.49 -9.88 -3.38
N ALA A 48 -19.17 -9.73 -3.31
CA ALA A 48 -18.52 -8.93 -2.28
C ALA A 48 -18.51 -7.44 -2.63
N ASP A 49 -18.65 -6.58 -1.62
CA ASP A 49 -18.55 -5.13 -1.80
C ASP A 49 -17.12 -4.71 -2.13
N ALA A 50 -16.99 -3.79 -3.08
CA ALA A 50 -15.78 -3.04 -3.37
C ALA A 50 -15.95 -1.60 -2.86
N MET A 51 -14.94 -0.76 -3.04
CA MET A 51 -15.01 0.64 -2.60
C MET A 51 -14.45 1.58 -3.65
N VAL A 52 -15.16 2.66 -3.95
CA VAL A 52 -14.76 3.67 -4.93
C VAL A 52 -14.22 4.88 -4.22
N VAL A 53 -13.01 5.27 -4.58
CA VAL A 53 -12.39 6.55 -4.24
C VAL A 53 -12.77 7.55 -5.32
N LYS A 54 -13.39 8.65 -4.91
CA LYS A 54 -13.68 9.81 -5.77
C LYS A 54 -12.82 10.99 -5.33
N GLY A 55 -12.07 11.57 -6.26
CA GLY A 55 -11.22 12.72 -5.96
C GLY A 55 -10.53 13.30 -7.19
N SER A 56 -9.29 13.73 -7.02
CA SER A 56 -8.43 14.21 -8.10
C SER A 56 -7.00 13.73 -7.89
N TYR A 57 -6.21 13.67 -8.96
CA TYR A 57 -4.78 13.36 -8.85
C TYR A 57 -4.03 14.35 -7.94
N ARG A 58 -4.47 15.62 -7.89
CA ARG A 58 -3.91 16.63 -6.97
C ARG A 58 -4.22 16.31 -5.50
N ALA A 59 -5.43 15.84 -5.19
CA ALA A 59 -5.78 15.43 -3.83
C ALA A 59 -4.97 14.20 -3.41
N LEU A 60 -4.79 13.22 -4.32
CA LEU A 60 -3.95 12.06 -4.08
C LEU A 60 -2.48 12.46 -3.88
N ALA A 61 -1.94 13.35 -4.69
CA ALA A 61 -0.58 13.86 -4.54
C ALA A 61 -0.38 14.54 -3.18
N LYS A 62 -1.33 15.37 -2.74
CA LYS A 62 -1.30 15.98 -1.41
C LYS A 62 -1.34 14.91 -0.31
N GLU A 63 -2.21 13.91 -0.45
CA GLU A 63 -2.33 12.83 0.54
C GLU A 63 -1.03 12.04 0.67
N ILE A 64 -0.35 11.74 -0.43
CA ILE A 64 0.94 11.06 -0.37
C ILE A 64 2.08 11.98 0.03
N GLY A 65 1.90 13.31 0.09
CA GLY A 65 2.97 14.28 0.35
C GLY A 65 3.91 14.50 -0.84
N ALA A 66 3.38 14.50 -2.06
CA ALA A 66 4.11 14.85 -3.27
C ALA A 66 3.81 16.30 -3.67
N GLU A 67 4.85 17.08 -3.95
CA GLU A 67 4.72 18.45 -4.48
C GLU A 67 4.28 18.41 -5.94
N VAL A 68 3.24 19.19 -6.28
CA VAL A 68 2.60 19.18 -7.61
C VAL A 68 2.85 20.50 -8.32
N ASP A 69 4.09 20.93 -8.32
CA ASP A 69 4.50 22.20 -8.96
C ASP A 69 4.84 22.01 -10.44
N SER A 70 4.94 20.76 -10.91
CA SER A 70 5.19 20.42 -12.32
C SER A 70 4.35 19.23 -12.78
N GLY A 71 4.00 19.21 -14.09
CA GLY A 71 3.20 18.14 -14.70
C GLY A 71 3.82 16.74 -14.61
N GLY A 72 5.14 16.64 -14.37
CA GLY A 72 5.85 15.36 -14.23
C GLY A 72 5.39 14.54 -13.02
N ALA A 73 5.08 15.18 -11.89
CA ALA A 73 4.60 14.48 -10.70
C ALA A 73 3.23 13.83 -10.92
N LEU A 74 2.32 14.51 -11.63
CA LEU A 74 1.01 13.96 -11.98
C LEU A 74 1.15 12.78 -12.94
N LYS A 75 2.02 12.90 -13.94
CA LYS A 75 2.27 11.80 -14.89
C LYS A 75 2.82 10.57 -14.18
N HIS A 76 3.75 10.74 -13.24
CA HIS A 76 4.26 9.63 -12.42
C HIS A 76 3.17 8.94 -11.61
N ILE A 77 2.26 9.70 -11.00
CA ILE A 77 1.10 9.14 -10.26
C ILE A 77 0.21 8.32 -11.19
N GLN A 78 -0.11 8.85 -12.39
CA GLN A 78 -0.89 8.12 -13.40
C GLN A 78 -0.19 6.80 -13.77
N ASP A 79 1.11 6.85 -14.08
CA ASP A 79 1.87 5.66 -14.45
C ASP A 79 1.89 4.60 -13.32
N CYS A 80 1.92 5.03 -12.05
CA CYS A 80 1.78 4.13 -10.91
C CYS A 80 0.39 3.48 -10.85
N ILE A 81 -0.68 4.25 -11.03
CA ILE A 81 -2.05 3.73 -11.02
C ILE A 81 -2.26 2.74 -12.16
N GLU A 82 -1.77 3.03 -13.36
CA GLU A 82 -1.81 2.11 -14.50
C GLU A 82 -1.06 0.80 -14.22
N ARG A 83 0.08 0.85 -13.51
CA ARG A 83 0.80 -0.36 -13.09
C ARG A 83 0.02 -1.15 -12.05
N LEU A 84 -0.59 -0.48 -11.07
CA LEU A 84 -1.42 -1.13 -10.04
C LEU A 84 -2.69 -1.75 -10.64
N TRP A 85 -3.29 -1.12 -11.65
CA TRP A 85 -4.46 -1.64 -12.36
C TRP A 85 -4.19 -2.99 -13.07
N LYS A 86 -2.95 -3.20 -13.54
CA LYS A 86 -2.53 -4.46 -14.19
C LYS A 86 -2.35 -5.62 -13.20
N VAL A 87 -2.46 -5.37 -11.90
CA VAL A 87 -2.25 -6.38 -10.86
C VAL A 87 -3.55 -7.13 -10.59
N SER A 88 -3.52 -8.46 -10.72
CA SER A 88 -4.60 -9.35 -10.31
C SER A 88 -4.22 -10.12 -9.06
N ILE A 89 -5.19 -10.29 -8.16
CA ILE A 89 -5.04 -11.00 -6.90
C ILE A 89 -5.95 -12.22 -6.94
N ILE A 90 -5.41 -13.35 -6.47
CA ILE A 90 -6.17 -14.56 -6.18
C ILE A 90 -5.92 -14.88 -4.71
N ALA A 91 -6.96 -14.74 -3.90
CA ALA A 91 -6.91 -15.07 -2.48
C ALA A 91 -7.61 -16.43 -2.25
N GLN A 92 -7.01 -17.27 -1.41
CA GLN A 92 -7.58 -18.54 -0.99
C GLN A 92 -7.58 -18.63 0.53
N ASN A 93 -8.75 -18.88 1.11
CA ASN A 93 -8.91 -19.15 2.54
C ASN A 93 -9.67 -20.48 2.70
N GLY A 94 -8.94 -21.53 3.06
CA GLY A 94 -9.46 -22.90 3.06
C GLY A 94 -9.98 -23.31 1.67
N ARG A 95 -11.27 -23.63 1.60
CA ARG A 95 -11.96 -24.00 0.34
C ARG A 95 -12.50 -22.80 -0.43
N LYS A 96 -12.51 -21.60 0.16
CA LYS A 96 -13.02 -20.39 -0.47
C LYS A 96 -11.93 -19.74 -1.30
N ARG A 97 -12.28 -19.34 -2.51
CA ARG A 97 -11.39 -18.65 -3.43
C ARG A 97 -12.04 -17.35 -3.88
N GLN A 98 -11.23 -16.31 -4.03
CA GLN A 98 -11.62 -15.00 -4.54
C GLN A 98 -10.60 -14.54 -5.57
N GLY A 99 -11.06 -13.87 -6.62
CA GLY A 99 -10.21 -13.30 -7.65
C GLY A 99 -10.72 -11.94 -8.05
N PHE A 100 -9.82 -10.97 -8.22
CA PHE A 100 -10.14 -9.61 -8.65
C PHE A 100 -8.86 -8.87 -9.02
N ARG A 101 -8.98 -7.78 -9.76
CA ARG A 101 -7.90 -6.80 -9.89
C ARG A 101 -7.67 -6.07 -8.56
N LEU A 102 -6.44 -5.65 -8.30
CA LEU A 102 -6.07 -4.91 -7.08
C LEU A 102 -6.87 -3.60 -6.97
N LEU A 103 -6.93 -2.88 -8.10
CA LEU A 103 -7.81 -1.74 -8.30
C LEU A 103 -8.31 -1.73 -9.74
N SER A 104 -9.41 -1.01 -9.98
CA SER A 104 -9.80 -0.57 -11.31
C SER A 104 -9.89 0.95 -11.33
N GLU A 105 -9.55 1.55 -12.45
CA GLU A 105 -9.66 2.98 -12.66
C GLU A 105 -10.70 3.26 -13.74
N TYR A 106 -11.44 4.34 -13.55
CA TYR A 106 -12.30 4.95 -14.55
C TYR A 106 -11.94 6.43 -14.65
N ALA A 107 -11.19 6.79 -15.69
CA ALA A 107 -10.96 8.20 -16.02
C ALA A 107 -12.11 8.69 -16.90
N SER A 108 -13.05 9.45 -16.33
CA SER A 108 -13.90 10.31 -17.14
C SER A 108 -13.16 11.62 -17.37
N ASP A 109 -12.50 11.71 -18.52
CA ASP A 109 -11.87 12.91 -19.09
C ASP A 109 -10.62 13.43 -18.37
N GLU A 110 -9.48 13.37 -19.05
CA GLU A 110 -8.20 13.96 -18.61
C GLU A 110 -8.32 15.48 -18.37
N ALA A 111 -9.30 16.14 -19.00
CA ALA A 111 -9.53 17.58 -18.92
C ALA A 111 -9.97 18.06 -17.52
N ASP A 112 -10.71 17.24 -16.76
CA ASP A 112 -11.29 17.64 -15.48
C ASP A 112 -10.40 17.29 -14.27
N GLY A 113 -9.33 16.50 -14.47
CA GLY A 113 -8.43 16.04 -13.40
C GLY A 113 -9.12 15.16 -12.35
N ARG A 114 -10.27 14.57 -12.68
CA ARG A 114 -11.06 13.71 -11.80
C ARG A 114 -10.45 12.31 -11.72
N LEU A 115 -10.46 11.75 -10.52
CA LEU A 115 -9.98 10.41 -10.22
C LEU A 115 -11.14 9.57 -9.68
N TYR A 116 -11.46 8.47 -10.37
CA TYR A 116 -12.36 7.43 -9.88
C TYR A 116 -11.64 6.09 -9.88
N VAL A 117 -11.33 5.57 -8.69
CA VAL A 117 -10.63 4.30 -8.53
C VAL A 117 -11.45 3.38 -7.65
N ALA A 118 -11.81 2.20 -8.14
CA ALA A 118 -12.38 1.16 -7.31
C ALA A 118 -11.26 0.30 -6.72
N LEU A 119 -11.24 0.20 -5.40
CA LEU A 119 -10.41 -0.70 -4.62
C LEU A 119 -11.13 -2.04 -4.45
N ASN A 120 -10.36 -3.12 -4.48
CA ASN A 120 -10.90 -4.47 -4.42
C ASN A 120 -11.64 -4.79 -3.11
N PRO A 121 -12.39 -5.91 -3.06
CA PRO A 121 -13.14 -6.28 -1.87
C PRO A 121 -12.33 -6.51 -0.60
N LEU A 122 -11.08 -6.98 -0.68
CA LEU A 122 -10.25 -7.17 0.51
C LEU A 122 -9.87 -5.84 1.16
N ILE A 123 -9.49 -4.86 0.35
CA ILE A 123 -9.19 -3.51 0.81
C ILE A 123 -10.47 -2.84 1.32
N ALA A 124 -11.58 -3.02 0.61
CA ALA A 124 -12.88 -2.51 1.05
C ALA A 124 -13.25 -3.01 2.45
N GLN A 125 -13.12 -4.32 2.72
CA GLN A 125 -13.38 -4.89 4.03
C GLN A 125 -12.45 -4.33 5.12
N ALA A 126 -11.17 -4.12 4.80
CA ALA A 126 -10.22 -3.52 5.73
C ALA A 126 -10.61 -2.09 6.12
N VAL A 127 -11.01 -1.27 5.13
CA VAL A 127 -11.41 0.13 5.38
C VAL A 127 -12.76 0.22 6.09
N MET A 128 -13.72 -0.64 5.76
CA MET A 128 -15.02 -0.71 6.44
C MET A 128 -14.95 -1.34 7.84
N GLY A 129 -13.79 -1.79 8.29
CA GLY A 129 -13.61 -2.42 9.61
C GLY A 129 -14.16 -3.84 9.73
N GLY A 130 -14.56 -4.46 8.61
CA GLY A 130 -15.14 -5.81 8.58
C GLY A 130 -14.12 -6.95 8.56
N GLY A 131 -12.83 -6.65 8.39
CA GLY A 131 -11.76 -7.64 8.27
C GLY A 131 -10.53 -7.36 9.15
N GLN A 132 -9.68 -8.38 9.30
CA GLN A 132 -8.36 -8.20 9.91
C GLN A 132 -7.54 -7.25 9.02
N HIS A 133 -7.06 -6.17 9.61
CA HIS A 133 -6.32 -5.14 8.92
C HIS A 133 -5.18 -4.62 9.79
N VAL A 134 -4.24 -3.96 9.14
CA VAL A 134 -3.13 -3.28 9.79
C VAL A 134 -3.30 -1.79 9.53
N ARG A 135 -3.25 -1.00 10.60
CA ARG A 135 -3.25 0.46 10.50
C ARG A 135 -1.84 0.94 10.21
N ILE A 136 -1.70 1.85 9.27
CA ILE A 136 -0.43 2.47 8.88
C ILE A 136 -0.67 3.98 8.86
N SER A 137 0.17 4.73 9.57
CA SER A 137 0.05 6.18 9.64
C SER A 137 0.56 6.82 8.36
N MET A 138 -0.27 7.66 7.73
CA MET A 138 0.16 8.43 6.55
C MET A 138 1.20 9.50 6.92
N ASP A 139 1.21 9.98 8.17
CA ASP A 139 2.26 10.90 8.64
C ASP A 139 3.61 10.20 8.69
N GLU A 140 3.65 8.96 9.18
CA GLU A 140 4.87 8.14 9.16
C GLU A 140 5.32 7.87 7.73
N VAL A 141 4.41 7.48 6.83
CA VAL A 141 4.73 7.24 5.42
C VAL A 141 5.29 8.49 4.75
N ARG A 142 4.74 9.67 5.01
CA ARG A 142 5.20 10.95 4.45
C ARG A 142 6.58 11.35 4.97
N ALA A 143 6.89 11.03 6.23
CA ALA A 143 8.14 11.40 6.89
C ALA A 143 9.34 10.49 6.54
N LEU A 144 9.10 9.31 5.94
CA LEU A 144 10.18 8.47 5.40
C LEU A 144 10.70 9.06 4.10
N ASP A 145 12.01 9.03 3.89
CA ASP A 145 12.64 9.56 2.69
C ASP A 145 12.97 8.43 1.71
N SER A 146 13.66 7.39 2.17
CA SER A 146 14.19 6.35 1.29
C SER A 146 13.16 5.29 0.91
N GLU A 147 13.24 4.79 -0.32
CA GLU A 147 12.42 3.66 -0.79
C GLU A 147 12.59 2.41 0.10
N THR A 148 13.82 2.19 0.61
CA THR A 148 14.14 1.05 1.47
C THR A 148 13.42 1.18 2.81
N ALA A 149 13.42 2.37 3.41
CA ALA A 149 12.71 2.61 4.67
C ALA A 149 11.19 2.47 4.50
N ARG A 150 10.61 2.99 3.40
CA ARG A 150 9.17 2.85 3.10
C ARG A 150 8.74 1.38 2.99
N LEU A 151 9.50 0.56 2.26
CA LEU A 151 9.19 -0.86 2.09
C LEU A 151 9.37 -1.65 3.41
N LEU A 152 10.43 -1.34 4.17
CA LEU A 152 10.62 -1.93 5.50
C LEU A 152 9.48 -1.57 6.44
N HIS A 153 9.13 -0.28 6.53
CA HIS A 153 8.07 0.23 7.39
C HIS A 153 6.74 -0.47 7.12
N GLN A 154 6.33 -0.55 5.86
CA GLN A 154 5.12 -1.26 5.45
C GLN A 154 5.14 -2.72 5.92
N ARG A 155 6.25 -3.43 5.68
CA ARG A 155 6.34 -4.85 6.03
C ARG A 155 6.37 -5.07 7.53
N LEU A 156 7.09 -4.23 8.26
CA LEU A 156 7.18 -4.28 9.72
C LEU A 156 5.84 -3.93 10.37
N CYS A 157 5.09 -2.94 9.88
CA CYS A 157 3.72 -2.67 10.35
C CYS A 157 2.82 -3.89 10.18
N GLY A 158 2.99 -4.63 9.08
CA GLY A 158 2.26 -5.86 8.79
C GLY A 158 2.62 -7.06 9.66
N TRP A 159 3.78 -7.03 10.31
CA TRP A 159 4.34 -8.17 11.06
C TRP A 159 4.40 -7.95 12.57
N ILE A 160 4.58 -6.70 13.01
CA ILE A 160 4.73 -6.32 14.41
C ILE A 160 3.52 -5.50 14.83
N ASP A 161 2.76 -6.01 15.79
CA ASP A 161 1.65 -5.29 16.39
C ASP A 161 2.15 -4.06 17.18
N PRO A 162 1.36 -2.98 17.26
CA PRO A 162 1.73 -1.79 18.03
C PRO A 162 2.14 -2.11 19.48
N GLY A 163 3.28 -1.59 19.93
CA GLY A 163 3.83 -1.83 21.26
C GLY A 163 4.45 -3.22 21.46
N LYS A 164 4.56 -4.04 20.41
CA LYS A 164 5.24 -5.34 20.45
C LYS A 164 6.61 -5.26 19.80
N THR A 165 7.43 -6.28 20.07
CA THR A 165 8.79 -6.41 19.56
C THR A 165 8.88 -7.65 18.66
N GLY A 166 9.45 -7.48 17.47
CA GLY A 166 9.83 -8.56 16.56
C GLY A 166 11.35 -8.70 16.50
N LYS A 167 11.83 -9.94 16.29
CA LYS A 167 13.26 -10.24 16.13
C LYS A 167 13.58 -10.59 14.68
N ALA A 168 14.51 -9.88 14.06
CA ALA A 168 14.88 -10.11 12.65
C ALA A 168 16.39 -10.02 12.44
N SER A 169 16.91 -10.82 11.49
CA SER A 169 18.27 -10.63 11.00
C SER A 169 18.31 -9.58 9.89
N ILE A 170 19.49 -9.04 9.59
CA ILE A 170 19.67 -8.13 8.46
C ILE A 170 19.26 -8.77 7.13
N ASP A 171 19.46 -10.09 6.97
CA ASP A 171 19.07 -10.82 5.75
C ASP A 171 17.55 -11.00 5.67
N THR A 172 16.87 -11.21 6.81
CA THR A 172 15.40 -11.19 6.89
C THR A 172 14.85 -9.83 6.44
N LEU A 173 15.44 -8.74 6.94
CA LEU A 173 15.05 -7.38 6.55
C LEU A 173 15.34 -7.10 5.07
N CYS A 174 16.47 -7.60 4.53
CA CYS A 174 16.74 -7.51 3.09
C CYS A 174 15.67 -8.24 2.27
N GLY A 175 15.23 -9.42 2.72
CA GLY A 175 14.20 -10.20 2.05
C GLY A 175 12.82 -9.51 2.00
N TYR A 176 12.55 -8.58 2.93
CA TYR A 176 11.34 -7.77 2.90
C TYR A 176 11.34 -6.71 1.79
N VAL A 177 12.52 -6.20 1.43
CA VAL A 177 12.66 -5.16 0.40
C VAL A 177 12.96 -5.77 -0.96
N TRP A 178 13.78 -6.82 -0.99
CA TRP A 178 14.20 -7.53 -2.20
C TRP A 178 13.96 -9.04 -2.04
N PRO A 179 12.82 -9.55 -2.53
CA PRO A 179 12.46 -10.96 -2.33
C PRO A 179 13.25 -11.93 -3.21
N SER A 180 13.91 -11.45 -4.26
CA SER A 180 14.71 -12.29 -5.15
C SER A 180 16.14 -12.47 -4.66
N GLU A 181 16.69 -13.67 -4.85
CA GLU A 181 18.10 -13.94 -4.61
C GLU A 181 19.01 -13.05 -5.46
N ALA A 182 20.21 -12.78 -4.94
CA ALA A 182 21.20 -11.97 -5.64
C ALA A 182 22.62 -12.42 -5.32
N SER A 183 23.58 -11.98 -6.14
CA SER A 183 24.99 -12.27 -5.94
C SER A 183 25.52 -11.72 -4.60
N GLY A 184 26.63 -12.28 -4.09
CA GLY A 184 27.21 -11.88 -2.81
C GLY A 184 27.56 -10.38 -2.71
N SER A 185 28.06 -9.79 -3.81
CA SER A 185 28.35 -8.35 -3.88
C SER A 185 27.07 -7.50 -3.82
N THR A 186 26.00 -7.94 -4.47
CA THR A 186 24.68 -7.30 -4.42
C THR A 186 24.06 -7.40 -3.04
N MET A 187 24.14 -8.57 -2.41
CA MET A 187 23.64 -8.77 -1.04
C MET A 187 24.39 -7.91 -0.02
N ARG A 188 25.70 -7.68 -0.21
CA ARG A 188 26.46 -6.74 0.62
C ARG A 188 25.90 -5.32 0.52
N LYS A 189 25.59 -4.84 -0.68
CA LYS A 189 24.97 -3.53 -0.90
C LYS A 189 23.55 -3.45 -0.31
N ARG A 190 22.75 -4.50 -0.45
CA ARG A 190 21.39 -4.56 0.14
C ARG A 190 21.43 -4.46 1.65
N ARG A 191 22.31 -5.23 2.32
CA ARG A 191 22.51 -5.14 3.77
C ARG A 191 22.95 -3.74 4.20
N GLN A 192 23.82 -3.09 3.43
CA GLN A 192 24.21 -1.71 3.70
C GLN A 192 23.01 -0.75 3.61
N ARG A 193 22.23 -0.81 2.53
CA ARG A 193 21.03 0.03 2.36
C ARG A 193 19.99 -0.17 3.46
N VAL A 194 19.78 -1.41 3.92
CA VAL A 194 18.89 -1.67 5.06
C VAL A 194 19.41 -0.97 6.31
N ARG A 195 20.71 -1.08 6.61
CA ARG A 195 21.28 -0.40 7.78
C ARG A 195 21.14 1.12 7.70
N GLU A 196 21.31 1.68 6.51
CA GLU A 196 21.15 3.13 6.26
C GLU A 196 19.68 3.58 6.41
N ALA A 197 18.71 2.69 6.18
CA ALA A 197 17.28 2.97 6.31
C ALA A 197 16.73 2.80 7.74
N LEU A 198 17.37 2.00 8.60
CA LEU A 198 16.91 1.79 9.98
C LEU A 198 16.81 3.08 10.82
N PRO A 199 17.75 4.05 10.73
CA PRO A 199 17.62 5.34 11.40
C PRO A 199 16.34 6.11 11.07
N GLU A 200 15.82 6.01 9.85
CA GLU A 200 14.56 6.67 9.47
C GLU A 200 13.38 6.10 10.28
N LEU A 201 13.35 4.78 10.52
CA LEU A 201 12.33 4.17 11.40
C LEU A 201 12.47 4.66 12.84
N VAL A 202 13.70 4.82 13.33
CA VAL A 202 13.96 5.36 14.68
C VAL A 202 13.47 6.79 14.81
N ALA A 203 13.61 7.61 13.77
CA ALA A 203 13.09 8.97 13.74
C ALA A 203 11.54 9.02 13.84
N LEU A 204 10.85 7.97 13.39
CA LEU A 204 9.40 7.79 13.59
C LEU A 204 9.02 7.27 14.98
N GLY A 205 9.99 7.08 15.88
CA GLY A 205 9.78 6.58 17.24
C GLY A 205 9.86 5.06 17.38
N TRP A 206 10.21 4.31 16.33
CA TRP A 206 10.48 2.88 16.47
C TRP A 206 11.74 2.66 17.30
N THR A 207 11.77 1.59 18.09
CA THR A 207 13.02 1.16 18.74
C THR A 207 13.68 0.09 17.90
N VAL A 208 14.94 0.30 17.52
CA VAL A 208 15.75 -0.68 16.79
C VAL A 208 17.03 -0.91 17.58
N THR A 209 17.24 -2.12 18.09
CA THR A 209 18.40 -2.47 18.90
C THR A 209 19.13 -3.67 18.29
N GLU A 210 20.40 -3.49 17.93
CA GLU A 210 21.26 -4.58 17.47
C GLU A 210 21.83 -5.32 18.68
N PHE A 211 21.29 -6.51 19.00
CA PHE A 211 21.71 -7.30 20.16
C PHE A 211 22.85 -8.28 19.84
N ALA A 212 23.09 -8.54 18.55
CA ALA A 212 24.22 -9.27 18.03
C ALA A 212 24.45 -8.82 16.58
N ALA A 213 25.65 -9.05 16.04
CA ALA A 213 26.00 -8.62 14.69
C ALA A 213 24.94 -9.06 13.65
N GLY A 214 24.28 -8.08 13.04
CA GLY A 214 23.22 -8.27 12.05
C GLY A 214 21.92 -8.86 12.60
N LYS A 215 21.66 -8.81 13.91
CA LYS A 215 20.42 -9.28 14.54
C LYS A 215 19.80 -8.17 15.38
N TYR A 216 18.54 -7.89 15.11
CA TYR A 216 17.82 -6.73 15.65
C TYR A 216 16.58 -7.15 16.42
N ASP A 217 16.39 -6.51 17.58
CA ASP A 217 15.10 -6.39 18.25
C ASP A 217 14.46 -5.08 17.76
N ILE A 218 13.29 -5.18 17.12
CA ILE A 218 12.58 -4.05 16.52
C ILE A 218 11.22 -3.92 17.22
N THR A 219 10.98 -2.79 17.86
CA THR A 219 9.73 -2.51 18.57
C THR A 219 8.94 -1.44 17.85
N ARG A 220 7.68 -1.77 17.54
CA ARG A 220 6.74 -0.82 16.94
C ARG A 220 6.20 0.12 18.03
N PRO A 221 6.09 1.43 17.75
CA PRO A 221 5.45 2.36 18.67
C PRO A 221 4.05 1.88 19.07
N LYS A 222 3.61 2.21 20.30
CA LYS A 222 2.20 2.03 20.66
C LYS A 222 1.36 2.96 19.77
N ALA A 223 0.19 2.49 19.36
CA ALA A 223 -0.73 3.35 18.64
C ALA A 223 -1.11 4.53 19.55
N ALA A 224 -1.03 5.75 19.02
CA ALA A 224 -1.71 6.88 19.65
C ALA A 224 -3.21 6.55 19.67
N GLY A 225 -3.81 6.63 20.86
CA GLY A 225 -5.23 6.37 21.07
C GLY A 225 -6.13 7.43 20.45
#